data_AF-A0A366DRS3-F1
#
_entry.id   AF-A0A366DRS3-F1
#
_cell.length_a   1.000
_cell.length_b   1.000
_cell.length_c   1.000
_cell.angle_alpha   90.00
_cell.angle_beta   90.00
_cell.angle_gamma   90.00
#
_symmetry.space_group_name_H-M   'P 1'
#
loop_
_entity.id
_entity.type
_entity.pdbx_description
1 polymer ?
#
loop_
_entity_poly.entity_id
_entity_poly.type
_entity_poly.pdbx_seq_one_letter_code
_entity_poly.pdbx_strand_id
1 'polypeptide(L)'
;MRKTVIALIATCGVLTVTAAGTYFYTMSAGQNSLKQLAQDGGFCKQADCADGIDYAKSYLSNEFGISQRGVQWCMGVDDIANRDFILGESVKTLFTEMLYLPCNQDDSQQLPTDEE
;
A
#
# COMPACT_ATOMS: atom_id res chain seq x y z
N MET A 1 -20.03 -33.65 -0.88
CA MET A 1 -18.70 -33.45 -1.50
C MET A 1 -18.71 -32.37 -2.60
N ARG A 2 -19.53 -32.45 -3.67
CA ARG A 2 -19.58 -31.40 -4.72
C ARG A 2 -19.97 -29.99 -4.24
N LYS A 3 -20.96 -29.88 -3.34
CA LYS A 3 -21.39 -28.57 -2.77
C LYS A 3 -20.32 -27.92 -1.90
N THR A 4 -19.54 -28.73 -1.19
CA THR A 4 -18.43 -28.28 -0.33
C THR A 4 -17.25 -27.76 -1.15
N VAL A 5 -16.95 -28.38 -2.29
CA VAL A 5 -15.89 -27.95 -3.20
C VAL A 5 -16.25 -26.64 -3.93
N ILE A 6 -17.49 -26.49 -4.38
CA ILE A 6 -17.96 -25.24 -5.03
C ILE A 6 -17.96 -24.08 -4.03
N ALA A 7 -18.38 -24.32 -2.77
CA ALA A 7 -18.31 -23.32 -1.72
C ALA A 7 -16.87 -22.86 -1.44
N LEU A 8 -15.91 -23.80 -1.35
CA LEU A 8 -14.48 -23.50 -1.14
C LEU A 8 -13.87 -22.69 -2.28
N ILE A 9 -14.18 -23.03 -3.54
CA ILE A 9 -13.67 -22.30 -4.71
C ILE A 9 -14.27 -20.89 -4.78
N ALA A 10 -15.57 -20.74 -4.49
CA ALA A 10 -16.22 -19.45 -4.45
C ALA A 10 -15.64 -18.55 -3.34
N THR A 11 -15.38 -19.09 -2.15
CA THR A 11 -14.75 -18.32 -1.06
C THR A 11 -13.29 -17.95 -1.33
N CYS A 12 -12.50 -18.87 -1.93
CA CYS A 12 -11.12 -18.55 -2.31
C CYS A 12 -11.05 -17.50 -3.42
N GLY A 13 -11.97 -17.54 -4.40
CA GLY A 13 -12.04 -16.55 -5.47
C GLY A 13 -12.44 -15.15 -4.98
N VAL A 14 -13.33 -15.05 -4.01
CA VAL A 14 -13.72 -13.74 -3.44
C VAL A 14 -12.56 -13.13 -2.62
N LEU A 15 -11.86 -13.94 -1.82
CA LEU A 15 -10.75 -13.48 -0.99
C LEU A 15 -9.56 -12.95 -1.82
N THR A 16 -9.21 -13.62 -2.92
CA THR A 16 -8.09 -13.19 -3.78
C THR A 16 -8.40 -11.89 -4.52
N VAL A 17 -9.64 -11.69 -4.98
CA VAL A 17 -10.07 -10.45 -5.64
C VAL A 17 -10.05 -9.27 -4.66
N THR A 18 -10.45 -9.47 -3.40
CA THR A 18 -10.40 -8.42 -2.38
C THR A 18 -8.97 -8.02 -1.99
N ALA A 19 -8.03 -8.97 -1.95
CA ALA A 19 -6.64 -8.70 -1.64
C ALA A 19 -5.95 -7.93 -2.78
N ALA A 20 -6.14 -8.37 -4.03
CA ALA A 20 -5.61 -7.67 -5.19
C ALA A 20 -6.22 -6.26 -5.32
N GLY A 21 -7.53 -6.13 -5.12
CA GLY A 21 -8.23 -4.84 -5.16
C GLY A 21 -7.68 -3.86 -4.12
N THR A 22 -7.54 -4.32 -2.87
CA THR A 22 -6.91 -3.53 -1.81
C THR A 22 -5.49 -3.13 -2.19
N TYR A 23 -4.71 -4.06 -2.75
CA TYR A 23 -3.33 -3.78 -3.11
C TYR A 23 -3.20 -2.66 -4.16
N PHE A 24 -3.92 -2.79 -5.27
CA PHE A 24 -3.90 -1.78 -6.34
C PHE A 24 -4.46 -0.44 -5.88
N TYR A 25 -5.51 -0.47 -5.06
CA TYR A 25 -6.10 0.74 -4.51
C TYR A 25 -5.11 1.47 -3.59
N THR A 26 -4.46 0.78 -2.65
CA THR A 26 -3.44 1.36 -1.76
C THR A 26 -2.26 1.90 -2.57
N MET A 27 -1.75 1.15 -3.55
CA MET A 27 -0.65 1.63 -4.39
C MET A 27 -1.02 2.86 -5.21
N SER A 28 -2.26 2.94 -5.71
CA SER A 28 -2.76 4.10 -6.44
C SER A 28 -2.93 5.32 -5.53
N ALA A 29 -3.50 5.13 -4.33
CA ALA A 29 -3.60 6.16 -3.31
C ALA A 29 -2.22 6.73 -2.98
N GLY A 30 -1.25 5.85 -2.71
CA GLY A 30 0.11 6.28 -2.36
C GLY A 30 0.86 6.99 -3.49
N GLN A 31 0.63 6.59 -4.75
CA GLN A 31 1.18 7.32 -5.90
C GLN A 31 0.61 8.75 -5.99
N ASN A 32 -0.68 8.92 -5.72
CA ASN A 32 -1.31 10.24 -5.68
C ASN A 32 -0.80 11.07 -4.50
N SER A 33 -0.64 10.49 -3.31
CA SER A 33 -0.08 11.17 -2.14
C SER A 33 1.35 11.62 -2.38
N LEU A 34 2.19 10.77 -2.99
CA LEU A 34 3.56 11.12 -3.37
C LEU A 34 3.59 12.22 -4.43
N LYS A 35 2.65 12.23 -5.37
CA LYS A 35 2.52 13.31 -6.35
C LYS A 35 2.14 14.62 -5.69
N GLN A 36 1.19 14.62 -4.76
CA GLN A 36 0.82 15.82 -4.01
C GLN A 36 1.99 16.34 -3.18
N LEU A 37 2.67 15.45 -2.45
CA LEU A 37 3.89 15.79 -1.69
C LEU A 37 4.96 16.41 -2.61
N ALA A 38 5.15 15.85 -3.80
CA ALA A 38 6.09 16.38 -4.78
C ALA A 38 5.68 17.76 -5.34
N GLN A 39 4.37 18.00 -5.51
CA GLN A 39 3.84 19.29 -5.94
C GLN A 39 4.00 20.34 -4.84
N ASP A 40 3.63 20.00 -3.61
CA ASP A 40 3.70 20.89 -2.45
C ASP A 40 5.15 21.24 -2.08
N GLY A 41 6.07 20.27 -2.24
CA GLY A 41 7.50 20.48 -2.06
C GLY A 41 8.21 21.17 -3.23
N GLY A 42 7.50 21.44 -4.34
CA GLY A 42 8.09 22.07 -5.53
C GLY A 42 9.10 21.19 -6.28
N PHE A 43 9.00 19.86 -6.15
CA PHE A 43 9.92 18.91 -6.77
C PHE A 43 9.53 18.53 -8.22
N CYS A 44 8.31 18.87 -8.65
CA CYS A 44 7.83 18.61 -10.01
C CYS A 44 8.50 19.52 -11.05
N LYS A 45 9.43 18.97 -11.85
CA LYS A 45 10.09 19.70 -12.95
C LYS A 45 9.37 19.55 -14.29
N GLN A 46 8.67 18.44 -14.48
CA GLN A 46 7.93 18.10 -15.70
C GLN A 46 6.42 18.11 -15.45
N ALA A 47 5.64 18.21 -16.54
CA ALA A 47 4.17 18.31 -16.46
C ALA A 47 3.50 17.07 -15.84
N ASP A 48 4.12 15.89 -15.96
CA ASP A 48 3.64 14.64 -15.36
C ASP A 48 4.08 14.46 -13.89
N CYS A 49 5.01 15.29 -13.41
CA CYS A 49 5.67 15.20 -12.11
C CYS A 49 6.34 13.84 -11.83
N ALA A 50 6.74 13.08 -12.85
CA ALA A 50 7.41 11.79 -12.63
C ALA A 50 8.70 11.96 -11.80
N ASP A 51 9.53 12.94 -12.15
CA ASP A 51 10.79 13.24 -11.43
C ASP A 51 10.57 13.57 -9.95
N GLY A 52 9.49 14.31 -9.65
CA GLY A 52 9.18 14.73 -8.29
C GLY A 52 8.71 13.56 -7.43
N ILE A 53 7.92 12.65 -8.01
CA ILE A 53 7.49 11.42 -7.35
C ILE A 53 8.69 10.52 -7.06
N ASP A 54 9.58 10.33 -8.03
CA ASP A 54 10.78 9.48 -7.86
C ASP A 54 11.75 10.08 -6.83
N TYR A 55 11.88 11.40 -6.80
CA TYR A 55 12.62 12.09 -5.76
C TYR A 55 12.01 11.87 -4.37
N ALA A 56 10.69 12.10 -4.21
CA ALA A 56 10.00 11.90 -2.94
C ALA A 56 10.12 10.45 -2.46
N LYS A 57 9.95 9.47 -3.36
CA LYS A 57 10.15 8.04 -3.06
C LYS A 57 11.57 7.76 -2.57
N SER A 58 12.57 8.28 -3.26
CA SER A 58 13.98 8.06 -2.91
C SER A 58 14.34 8.71 -1.57
N TYR A 59 13.87 9.94 -1.35
CA TYR A 59 14.07 10.65 -0.09
C TYR A 59 13.46 9.90 1.09
N LEU A 60 12.17 9.55 1.01
CA LEU A 60 11.48 8.82 2.08
C LEU A 60 12.06 7.40 2.27
N SER A 61 12.48 6.75 1.19
CA SER A 61 13.12 5.43 1.26
C SER A 61 14.42 5.49 2.06
N ASN A 62 15.25 6.51 1.82
CA ASN A 62 16.49 6.71 2.56
C ASN A 62 16.25 7.15 4.01
N GLU A 63 15.28 8.03 4.23
CA GLU A 63 14.96 8.59 5.56
C GLU A 63 14.40 7.52 6.51
N PHE A 64 13.50 6.68 6.00
CA PHE A 64 12.79 5.68 6.81
C PHE A 64 13.36 4.26 6.66
N GLY A 65 14.39 4.06 5.85
CA GLY A 65 15.02 2.75 5.66
C GLY A 65 14.13 1.70 4.99
N ILE A 66 13.06 2.12 4.31
CA ILE A 66 12.09 1.25 3.64
C ILE A 66 12.28 1.28 2.12
N SER A 67 12.01 0.20 1.41
CA SER A 67 12.06 0.19 -0.05
C SER A 67 11.13 1.25 -0.67
N GLN A 68 11.46 1.78 -1.86
CA GLN A 68 10.61 2.75 -2.57
C GLN A 68 9.18 2.26 -2.82
N ARG A 69 9.01 0.93 -2.99
CA ARG A 69 7.68 0.31 -3.11
C ARG A 69 6.96 0.28 -1.75
N GLY A 70 7.70 0.05 -0.68
CA GLY A 70 7.22 0.21 0.70
C GLY A 70 6.76 1.64 0.98
N VAL A 71 7.54 2.66 0.61
CA VAL A 71 7.13 4.07 0.71
C VAL A 71 5.79 4.29 0.02
N GLN A 72 5.66 3.83 -1.24
CA GLN A 72 4.41 4.00 -2.00
C GLN A 72 3.23 3.30 -1.32
N TRP A 73 3.44 2.10 -0.79
CA TRP A 73 2.41 1.42 0.00
C TRP A 73 2.01 2.25 1.22
N CYS A 74 2.98 2.65 2.05
CA CYS A 74 2.74 3.31 3.32
C CYS A 74 2.09 4.68 3.18
N MET A 75 2.50 5.46 2.18
CA MET A 75 1.84 6.72 1.82
C MET A 75 0.38 6.50 1.39
N GLY A 76 0.09 5.35 0.76
CA GLY A 76 -1.26 4.97 0.38
C GLY A 76 -2.11 4.55 1.56
N VAL A 77 -1.53 3.79 2.50
CA VAL A 77 -2.21 3.42 3.75
C VAL A 77 -2.54 4.66 4.56
N ASP A 78 -1.62 5.62 4.63
CA ASP A 78 -1.83 6.89 5.33
C ASP A 78 -2.96 7.74 4.73
N ASP A 79 -3.01 7.84 3.40
CA ASP A 79 -4.13 8.50 2.72
C ASP A 79 -5.47 7.80 3.00
N ILE A 80 -5.50 6.47 2.96
CA ILE A 80 -6.70 5.68 3.28
C ILE A 80 -7.11 5.87 4.74
N ALA A 81 -6.15 5.93 5.66
CA ALA A 81 -6.39 6.15 7.08
C ALA A 81 -6.92 7.55 7.39
N ASN A 82 -6.69 8.53 6.51
CA ASN A 82 -7.24 9.88 6.66
C ASN A 82 -8.62 10.06 5.99
N ARG A 83 -9.12 9.09 5.22
CA ARG A 83 -10.45 9.16 4.58
C ARG A 83 -11.59 8.74 5.52
N ASP A 84 -12.78 9.27 5.26
CA ASP A 84 -14.01 8.86 5.96
C ASP A 84 -14.50 7.48 5.49
N PHE A 85 -14.79 6.59 6.44
CA PHE A 85 -15.28 5.25 6.18
C PHE A 85 -16.76 5.11 6.50
N ILE A 86 -17.55 4.64 5.54
CA ILE A 86 -19.01 4.45 5.68
C ILE A 86 -19.34 3.36 6.72
N LEU A 87 -18.42 2.42 6.96
CA LEU A 87 -18.61 1.28 7.88
C LEU A 87 -18.28 1.60 9.36
N GLY A 88 -17.90 2.84 9.68
CA GLY A 88 -17.59 3.31 11.03
C GLY A 88 -16.09 3.28 11.40
N GLU A 89 -15.72 4.04 12.44
CA GLU A 89 -14.32 4.26 12.82
C GLU A 89 -13.60 2.99 13.29
N SER A 90 -14.25 2.11 14.05
CA SER A 90 -13.58 0.91 14.57
C SER A 90 -13.18 -0.07 13.47
N VAL A 91 -13.99 -0.20 12.42
CA VAL A 91 -13.68 -1.05 11.25
C VAL A 91 -12.54 -0.44 10.44
N LYS A 92 -12.54 0.89 10.30
CA LYS A 92 -11.46 1.64 9.66
C LYS A 92 -10.15 1.41 10.39
N THR A 93 -10.10 1.62 11.70
CA THR A 93 -8.87 1.44 12.51
C THR A 93 -8.30 0.04 12.34
N LEU A 94 -9.12 -1.00 12.51
CA LEU A 94 -8.68 -2.40 12.34
C LEU A 94 -8.13 -2.67 10.93
N PHE A 95 -8.78 -2.13 9.90
CA PHE A 95 -8.35 -2.30 8.53
C PHE A 95 -7.02 -1.55 8.26
N THR A 96 -6.91 -0.31 8.71
CA THR A 96 -5.70 0.50 8.50
C THR A 96 -4.51 -0.04 9.29
N GLU A 97 -4.72 -0.48 10.54
CA GLU A 97 -3.68 -1.11 11.36
C GLU A 97 -3.11 -2.36 10.66
N MET A 98 -3.98 -3.19 10.08
CA MET A 98 -3.54 -4.34 9.28
C MET A 98 -2.69 -3.91 8.08
N LEU A 99 -3.08 -2.83 7.40
CA LEU A 99 -2.35 -2.33 6.23
C LEU A 99 -1.02 -1.67 6.58
N TYR A 100 -0.86 -1.15 7.80
CA TYR A 100 0.41 -0.58 8.27
C TYR A 100 1.45 -1.65 8.69
N LEU A 101 1.06 -2.91 8.88
CA LEU A 101 1.99 -4.00 9.23
C LEU A 101 3.26 -4.07 8.36
N PRO A 102 3.21 -3.98 7.02
CA PRO A 102 4.42 -3.96 6.18
C PRO A 102 5.21 -2.65 6.25
N CYS A 103 4.66 -1.57 6.80
CA CYS A 103 5.36 -0.28 6.94
C CYS A 103 6.29 -0.24 8.15
N ASN A 104 5.99 -1.05 9.17
CA ASN A 104 6.72 -1.11 10.42
C ASN A 104 7.69 -2.31 10.49
N GLN A 105 7.80 -3.05 9.38
CA GLN A 105 8.80 -4.10 9.22
C GLN A 105 10.02 -3.46 8.58
N ASP A 106 11.11 -3.35 9.34
CA ASP A 106 12.42 -3.06 8.77
C ASP A 106 12.73 -4.14 7.72
N ASP A 107 13.06 -3.74 6.49
CA ASP A 107 13.49 -4.62 5.39
C ASP A 107 14.76 -5.44 5.75
N SER A 108 15.31 -5.28 6.95
CA SER A 108 16.37 -6.12 7.53
C SER A 108 15.94 -7.55 7.88
N GLN A 109 14.64 -7.89 7.79
CA GLN A 109 14.15 -9.26 7.86
C GLN A 109 13.80 -9.82 6.48
N GLN A 110 14.76 -9.83 5.55
CA GLN A 110 14.74 -10.78 4.45
C GLN A 110 14.74 -12.20 5.04
N LEU A 111 13.56 -12.85 5.07
CA LEU A 111 13.46 -14.30 5.25
C LEU A 111 14.36 -14.96 4.18
N PRO A 112 15.24 -15.92 4.54
CA PRO A 112 15.96 -16.68 3.53
C PRO A 112 14.91 -17.46 2.72
N THR A 113 14.87 -17.19 1.42
CA THR A 113 14.21 -18.08 0.47
C THR A 113 15.02 -19.35 0.40
N ASP A 114 14.55 -20.40 1.07
CA ASP A 114 15.02 -21.76 0.83
C ASP A 114 14.66 -22.12 -0.62
N GLU A 115 15.66 -22.05 -1.49
CA GLU A 115 15.65 -22.66 -2.81
C GLU A 115 15.81 -24.19 -2.60
N GLU A 116 14.76 -24.96 -2.89
CA GLU A 116 14.84 -26.40 -3.18
C GLU A 116 14.51 -26.66 -4.66
#